data_AF-A0A4P6TV89-F1
#
_entry.id   AF-A0A4P6TV89-F1
#
_cell.length_a   1.000
_cell.length_b   1.000
_cell.length_c   1.000
_cell.angle_alpha   90.00
_cell.angle_beta   90.00
_cell.angle_gamma   90.00
#
_symmetry.space_group_name_H-M   'P 1'
#
loop_
_entity.id
_entity.type
_entity.pdbx_description
1 polymer ?
#
loop_
_entity_poly.entity_id
_entity_poly.type
_entity_poly.pdbx_seq_one_letter_code
_entity_poly.pdbx_strand_id
1 'polypeptide(L)'
;MSHDSTAAPDATVRKLAGRRRKEIVAVLLFSGGPIFESSIPLSVFGIDRQDAGVPRYRLLVCAGEDGPLRTTGGLELTAPHGLEAISRAGTVVVPAWRSITSPPPEEALDALRRAHEEGARIVGLCTGAFVLAAAGLLDGRPATTHWMYAPTLAKRYPSVHVDPRELFVDDGDVLTSAGTAAGIDLCLHIVRTDHGNEAAGALARRLVVPPRRSGGQERYLDRSLPEEIGADPLAEVVAWALEHLHEQFDVETLAARAYMSRRTFDRRFRSLTGSAPLQWLITQRVLQAQRLLETSDYSVDEVAGRCGFRSPVALRGHFRRQLGSSPATYRAAYRARRPQGEQRPAEQELAQHGMPQGPSGLPGHGPVAVPSVLHPDRDGGVPLQSRRHTAGAVSLLPGPRGSG
;
A
#
# COMPACT_ATOMS: atom_id res chain seq x y z
N MET A 1 -33.37 -50.21 35.69
CA MET A 1 -33.98 -48.89 35.44
C MET A 1 -33.31 -47.91 36.39
N SER A 2 -32.58 -46.88 36.00
CA SER A 2 -32.32 -46.29 34.69
C SER A 2 -30.91 -45.69 34.72
N HIS A 3 -30.26 -45.72 33.57
CA HIS A 3 -29.21 -44.77 33.24
C HIS A 3 -29.78 -43.35 33.36
N ASP A 4 -29.01 -42.42 33.90
CA ASP A 4 -29.07 -41.07 33.32
C ASP A 4 -27.66 -40.48 33.22
N SER A 5 -27.39 -40.07 31.99
CA SER A 5 -26.10 -39.76 31.43
C SER A 5 -26.12 -38.27 31.12
N THR A 6 -25.70 -37.45 32.08
CA THR A 6 -25.47 -36.02 31.81
C THR A 6 -24.16 -35.88 31.05
N ALA A 7 -24.30 -35.86 29.73
CA ALA A 7 -23.27 -35.59 28.75
C ALA A 7 -22.54 -34.27 29.08
N ALA A 8 -21.22 -34.35 29.22
CA ALA A 8 -20.33 -33.19 29.24
C ALA A 8 -20.19 -32.66 27.81
N PRO A 9 -20.60 -31.41 27.50
CA PRO A 9 -20.28 -30.79 26.23
C PRO A 9 -19.00 -29.98 26.41
N ASP A 10 -17.83 -30.52 26.02
CA ASP A 10 -16.72 -29.63 25.53
C ASP A 10 -15.45 -30.36 25.03
N ALA A 11 -15.27 -31.65 25.33
CA ALA A 11 -14.03 -32.33 24.97
C ALA A 11 -13.86 -32.55 23.45
N THR A 12 -14.97 -32.53 22.71
CA THR A 12 -15.01 -32.84 21.28
C THR A 12 -14.75 -31.62 20.38
N VAL A 13 -15.15 -30.42 20.81
CA VAL A 13 -14.87 -29.16 20.09
C VAL A 13 -13.39 -28.80 20.19
N ARG A 14 -12.77 -29.07 21.34
CA ARG A 14 -11.31 -28.93 21.55
C ARG A 14 -10.45 -29.88 20.70
N LYS A 15 -11.04 -30.91 20.07
CA LYS A 15 -10.32 -32.00 19.40
C LYS A 15 -10.23 -31.90 17.87
N LEU A 16 -10.94 -30.94 17.25
CA LEU A 16 -10.81 -30.63 15.82
C LEU A 16 -9.76 -29.55 15.52
N ALA A 17 -9.17 -28.94 16.55
CA ALA A 17 -7.96 -28.12 16.48
C ALA A 17 -6.72 -28.99 16.20
N GLY A 18 -6.78 -29.82 15.15
CA GLY A 18 -5.63 -30.42 14.50
C GLY A 18 -4.77 -29.29 13.96
N ARG A 19 -3.93 -28.74 14.85
CA ARG A 19 -3.08 -27.55 14.70
C ARG A 19 -2.67 -27.38 13.25
N ARG A 20 -3.31 -26.43 12.57
CA ARG A 20 -2.87 -25.98 11.25
C ARG A 20 -1.36 -25.74 11.33
N ARG A 21 -0.62 -26.21 10.32
CA ARG A 21 0.84 -26.12 10.31
C ARG A 21 1.25 -24.66 10.25
N LYS A 22 1.87 -24.16 11.33
CA LYS A 22 2.32 -22.76 11.47
C LYS A 22 3.31 -22.37 10.37
N GLU A 23 4.02 -23.36 9.84
CA GLU A 23 4.99 -23.24 8.75
C GLU A 23 4.34 -22.97 7.39
N ILE A 24 3.02 -23.17 7.25
CA ILE A 24 2.27 -22.73 6.08
C ILE A 24 1.74 -21.33 6.37
N VAL A 25 2.30 -20.34 5.68
CA VAL A 25 2.00 -18.91 5.86
C VAL A 25 1.24 -18.40 4.64
N ALA A 26 0.02 -17.93 4.84
CA ALA A 26 -0.71 -17.17 3.83
C ALA A 26 -0.40 -15.68 3.98
N VAL A 27 -0.15 -14.97 2.88
CA VAL A 27 -0.02 -13.51 2.85
C VAL A 27 -1.17 -12.95 2.04
N LEU A 28 -2.10 -12.25 2.70
CA LEU A 28 -3.29 -11.68 2.08
C LEU A 28 -3.00 -10.26 1.60
N LEU A 29 -2.93 -10.07 0.29
CA LEU A 29 -2.61 -8.79 -0.34
C LEU A 29 -3.87 -8.12 -0.90
N PHE A 30 -3.90 -6.80 -0.79
CA PHE A 30 -4.95 -5.96 -1.35
C PHE A 30 -4.37 -4.90 -2.28
N SER A 31 -5.15 -4.53 -3.29
CA SER A 31 -4.89 -3.39 -4.15
C SER A 31 -4.88 -2.10 -3.33
N GLY A 32 -4.08 -1.13 -3.75
CA GLY A 32 -3.78 0.10 -3.01
C GLY A 32 -2.93 -0.08 -1.76
N GLY A 33 -2.43 -1.30 -1.47
CA GLY A 33 -1.51 -1.56 -0.36
C GLY A 33 -0.10 -1.00 -0.62
N PRO A 34 0.58 -0.43 0.39
CA PRO A 34 2.00 -0.14 0.34
C PRO A 34 2.84 -1.39 0.03
N ILE A 35 3.77 -1.25 -0.93
CA ILE A 35 4.64 -2.36 -1.35
C ILE A 35 5.64 -2.78 -0.27
N PHE A 36 6.12 -1.84 0.55
CA PHE A 36 7.12 -2.12 1.56
C PHE A 36 6.58 -3.10 2.61
N GLU A 37 5.44 -2.78 3.22
CA GLU A 37 4.78 -3.66 4.18
C GLU A 37 4.46 -5.03 3.56
N SER A 38 3.98 -5.03 2.31
CA SER A 38 3.67 -6.25 1.57
C SER A 38 4.90 -7.13 1.34
N SER A 39 6.09 -6.55 1.12
CA SER A 39 7.31 -7.30 0.84
C SER A 39 7.95 -7.92 2.08
N ILE A 40 7.63 -7.44 3.28
CA ILE A 40 8.19 -7.95 4.55
C ILE A 40 7.90 -9.45 4.73
N PRO A 41 6.63 -9.92 4.80
CA PRO A 41 6.36 -11.34 5.00
C PRO A 41 6.81 -12.19 3.81
N LEU A 42 6.82 -11.64 2.59
CA LEU A 42 7.37 -12.34 1.42
C LEU A 42 8.87 -12.58 1.58
N SER A 43 9.60 -11.58 2.08
CA SER A 43 11.05 -11.67 2.29
C SER A 43 11.40 -12.58 3.46
N VAL A 44 10.60 -12.57 4.53
CA VAL A 44 10.84 -13.36 5.74
C VAL A 44 10.46 -14.83 5.52
N PHE A 45 9.27 -15.10 5.01
CA PHE A 45 8.71 -16.45 4.92
C PHE A 45 8.84 -17.10 3.53
N GLY A 46 9.12 -16.33 2.47
CA GLY A 46 9.15 -16.82 1.09
C GLY A 46 10.52 -17.23 0.55
N ILE A 47 11.60 -16.67 1.09
CA ILE A 47 12.96 -16.95 0.64
C ILE A 47 13.53 -18.12 1.45
N ASP A 48 13.95 -19.17 0.74
CA ASP A 48 14.63 -20.33 1.32
C ASP A 48 16.00 -19.93 1.89
N ARG A 49 16.21 -20.23 3.18
CA ARG A 49 17.43 -19.93 3.92
C ARG A 49 17.90 -21.12 4.76
N GLN A 50 17.58 -22.34 4.32
CA GLN A 50 18.03 -23.56 4.99
C GLN A 50 19.56 -23.67 5.01
N ASP A 51 20.25 -23.09 4.03
CA ASP A 51 21.71 -22.94 3.99
C ASP A 51 22.28 -22.17 5.19
N ALA A 52 21.48 -21.29 5.79
CA ALA A 52 21.81 -20.49 6.97
C ALA A 52 21.24 -21.06 8.28
N GLY A 53 20.65 -22.26 8.25
CA GLY A 53 20.03 -22.89 9.43
C GLY A 53 18.63 -22.36 9.77
N VAL A 54 17.96 -21.66 8.85
CA VAL A 54 16.57 -21.20 9.03
C VAL A 54 15.61 -22.26 8.46
N PRO A 55 14.71 -22.85 9.27
CA PRO A 55 13.72 -23.79 8.75
C PRO A 55 12.81 -23.15 7.70
N ARG A 56 12.38 -23.95 6.73
CA ARG A 56 11.61 -23.46 5.58
C ARG A 56 10.14 -23.27 5.94
N TYR A 57 9.63 -22.08 5.64
CA TYR A 57 8.20 -21.81 5.55
C TYR A 57 7.67 -22.12 4.15
N ARG A 58 6.41 -22.55 4.05
CA ARG A 58 5.64 -22.65 2.81
C ARG A 58 4.76 -21.40 2.69
N LEU A 59 5.12 -20.52 1.77
CA LEU A 59 4.38 -19.28 1.52
C LEU A 59 3.25 -19.49 0.51
N LEU A 60 2.06 -18.97 0.83
CA LEU A 60 0.90 -18.88 -0.06
C LEU A 60 0.52 -17.41 -0.21
N VAL A 61 0.87 -16.78 -1.34
CA VAL A 61 0.50 -15.38 -1.59
C VAL A 61 -0.91 -15.34 -2.17
N CYS A 62 -1.83 -14.69 -1.47
CA CYS A 62 -3.27 -14.70 -1.75
C CYS A 62 -3.74 -13.29 -2.13
N ALA A 63 -4.54 -13.17 -3.19
CA ALA A 63 -5.26 -11.94 -3.50
C ALA A 63 -6.52 -11.86 -2.64
N GLY A 64 -6.75 -10.69 -2.04
CA GLY A 64 -7.96 -10.39 -1.26
C GLY A 64 -9.09 -9.76 -2.07
N GLU A 65 -8.89 -9.55 -3.36
CA GLU A 65 -9.87 -9.03 -4.31
C GLU A 65 -9.50 -9.47 -5.73
N ASP A 66 -10.47 -9.39 -6.65
CA ASP A 66 -10.28 -9.80 -8.03
C ASP A 66 -9.35 -8.87 -8.82
N GLY A 67 -8.64 -9.48 -9.78
CA GLY A 67 -7.79 -8.78 -10.74
C GLY A 67 -6.41 -8.40 -10.22
N PRO A 68 -5.62 -7.68 -11.03
CA PRO A 68 -4.26 -7.30 -10.64
C PRO A 68 -4.24 -6.30 -9.48
N LEU A 69 -3.40 -6.56 -8.48
CA LEU A 69 -3.28 -5.72 -7.30
C LEU A 69 -2.31 -4.56 -7.59
N ARG A 70 -2.81 -3.31 -7.54
CA ARG A 70 -1.98 -2.13 -7.80
C ARG A 70 -1.44 -1.56 -6.49
N THR A 71 -0.13 -1.53 -6.32
CA THR A 71 0.49 -0.93 -5.12
C THR A 71 0.44 0.60 -5.16
N THR A 72 0.61 1.25 -4.01
CA THR A 72 0.70 2.73 -3.94
C THR A 72 1.88 3.32 -4.73
N GLY A 73 2.89 2.50 -5.05
CA GLY A 73 4.05 2.89 -5.87
C GLY A 73 3.87 2.69 -7.37
N GLY A 74 2.67 2.31 -7.83
CA GLY A 74 2.37 2.12 -9.26
C GLY A 74 2.79 0.77 -9.84
N LEU A 75 3.29 -0.16 -9.02
CA LEU A 75 3.54 -1.55 -9.44
C LEU A 75 2.24 -2.35 -9.45
N GLU A 76 2.14 -3.28 -10.40
CA GLU A 76 1.05 -4.25 -10.52
C GLU A 76 1.56 -5.63 -10.09
N LEU A 77 0.81 -6.29 -9.22
CA LEU A 77 1.13 -7.61 -8.65
C LEU A 77 0.02 -8.60 -8.98
N THR A 78 0.40 -9.83 -9.30
CA THR A 78 -0.54 -10.96 -9.41
C THR A 78 -0.23 -11.95 -8.31
N ALA A 79 -1.23 -12.27 -7.48
CA ALA A 79 -1.11 -13.33 -6.50
C ALA A 79 -1.45 -14.69 -7.14
N PRO A 80 -0.68 -15.76 -6.87
CA PRO A 80 -0.92 -17.09 -7.42
C PRO A 80 -2.15 -17.80 -6.81
N HIS A 81 -2.71 -17.29 -5.72
CA HIS A 81 -3.83 -17.90 -5.01
C HIS A 81 -4.91 -16.87 -4.68
N GLY A 82 -6.16 -17.32 -4.53
CA GLY A 82 -7.25 -16.52 -3.98
C GLY A 82 -7.46 -16.78 -2.48
N LEU A 83 -8.61 -16.34 -1.97
CA LEU A 83 -9.00 -16.48 -0.57
C LEU A 83 -9.10 -17.95 -0.11
N GLU A 84 -9.37 -18.89 -1.02
CA GLU A 84 -9.48 -20.32 -0.72
C GLU A 84 -8.20 -20.90 -0.11
N ALA A 85 -7.04 -20.36 -0.48
CA ALA A 85 -5.75 -20.84 0.03
C ALA A 85 -5.51 -20.51 1.51
N ILE A 86 -6.24 -19.52 2.07
CA ILE A 86 -6.16 -19.14 3.49
C ILE A 86 -6.54 -20.33 4.39
N SER A 87 -7.46 -21.19 3.94
CA SER A 87 -7.88 -22.40 4.67
C SER A 87 -6.74 -23.39 4.97
N ARG A 88 -5.64 -23.32 4.22
CA ARG A 88 -4.51 -24.24 4.32
C ARG A 88 -3.40 -23.74 5.24
N ALA A 89 -3.46 -22.48 5.66
CA ALA A 89 -2.38 -21.80 6.36
C ALA A 89 -2.58 -21.83 7.88
N GLY A 90 -1.53 -22.17 8.63
CA GLY A 90 -1.52 -22.04 10.09
C GLY A 90 -1.18 -20.63 10.57
N THR A 91 -0.62 -19.80 9.69
CA THR A 91 -0.42 -18.36 9.94
C THR A 91 -0.95 -17.56 8.75
N VAL A 92 -1.76 -16.52 8.99
CA VAL A 92 -2.25 -15.61 7.95
C VAL A 92 -1.75 -14.21 8.26
N VAL A 93 -1.02 -13.60 7.32
CA VAL A 93 -0.46 -12.25 7.45
C VAL A 93 -1.22 -11.30 6.53
N VAL A 94 -1.77 -10.24 7.10
CA VAL A 94 -2.37 -9.11 6.40
C VAL A 94 -1.40 -7.93 6.48
N PRO A 95 -0.62 -7.63 5.42
CA PRO A 95 0.50 -6.71 5.54
C PRO A 95 0.09 -5.24 5.59
N ALA A 96 -0.98 -4.88 4.87
CA ALA A 96 -1.47 -3.51 4.83
C ALA A 96 -2.88 -3.46 4.22
N TRP A 97 -3.53 -2.32 4.46
CA TRP A 97 -4.80 -1.95 3.85
C TRP A 97 -4.76 -0.51 3.30
N ARG A 98 -5.45 -0.29 2.18
CA ARG A 98 -5.40 0.97 1.40
C ARG A 98 -6.11 2.16 2.04
N SER A 99 -7.03 1.92 2.98
CA SER A 99 -7.91 2.94 3.53
C SER A 99 -8.16 2.74 5.02
N ILE A 100 -7.95 3.76 5.82
CA ILE A 100 -8.29 3.73 7.25
C ILE A 100 -9.79 4.01 7.51
N THR A 101 -10.54 4.42 6.49
CA THR A 101 -11.96 4.80 6.59
C THR A 101 -12.90 3.88 5.82
N SER A 102 -12.40 3.07 4.89
CA SER A 102 -13.19 2.15 4.06
C SER A 102 -13.05 0.71 4.56
N PRO A 103 -14.14 -0.06 4.66
CA PRO A 103 -14.07 -1.46 5.06
C PRO A 103 -13.37 -2.30 3.97
N PRO A 104 -12.63 -3.35 4.36
CA PRO A 104 -12.16 -4.38 3.43
C PRO A 104 -13.33 -5.18 2.83
N PRO A 105 -13.10 -5.94 1.73
CA PRO A 105 -14.12 -6.81 1.16
C PRO A 105 -14.61 -7.86 2.17
N GLU A 106 -15.93 -8.06 2.28
CA GLU A 106 -16.53 -8.95 3.31
C GLU A 106 -16.03 -10.40 3.16
N GLU A 107 -15.87 -10.88 1.93
CA GLU A 107 -15.36 -12.24 1.67
C GLU A 107 -13.97 -12.47 2.28
N ALA A 108 -13.12 -11.44 2.28
CA ALA A 108 -11.81 -11.49 2.89
C ALA A 108 -11.89 -11.48 4.42
N LEU A 109 -12.83 -10.71 4.99
CA LEU A 109 -13.10 -10.71 6.43
C LEU A 109 -13.61 -12.09 6.89
N ASP A 110 -14.54 -12.69 6.16
CA ASP A 110 -15.07 -14.04 6.43
C ASP A 110 -14.01 -15.13 6.30
N ALA A 111 -13.09 -15.00 5.33
CA ALA A 111 -11.96 -15.92 5.21
C ALA A 111 -11.01 -15.82 6.42
N LEU A 112 -10.77 -14.61 6.94
CA LEU A 112 -9.96 -14.40 8.14
C LEU A 112 -10.63 -14.95 9.41
N ARG A 113 -11.94 -14.67 9.59
CA ARG A 113 -12.74 -15.20 10.71
C ARG A 113 -12.71 -16.73 10.74
N ARG A 114 -13.05 -17.38 9.62
CA ARG A 114 -13.02 -18.84 9.50
C ARG A 114 -11.63 -19.43 9.76
N ALA A 115 -10.58 -18.80 9.23
CA ALA A 115 -9.22 -19.25 9.49
C ALA A 115 -8.84 -19.19 10.97
N HIS A 116 -9.24 -18.12 11.66
CA HIS A 116 -9.02 -17.94 13.10
C HIS A 116 -9.82 -18.95 13.92
N GLU A 117 -11.11 -19.16 13.62
CA GLU A 117 -11.95 -20.17 14.26
C GLU A 117 -11.38 -21.59 14.12
N GLU A 118 -10.77 -21.89 12.97
CA GLU A 118 -10.08 -23.16 12.70
C GLU A 118 -8.65 -23.23 13.29
N GLY A 119 -8.24 -22.23 14.07
CA GLY A 119 -7.00 -22.21 14.84
C GLY A 119 -5.78 -21.67 14.12
N ALA A 120 -5.94 -20.89 13.05
CA ALA A 120 -4.84 -20.15 12.44
C ALA A 120 -4.44 -18.93 13.29
N ARG A 121 -3.13 -18.66 13.36
CA ARG A 121 -2.59 -17.41 13.88
C ARG A 121 -2.84 -16.29 12.86
N ILE A 122 -3.46 -15.18 13.24
CA ILE A 122 -3.71 -14.04 12.35
C ILE A 122 -2.79 -12.88 12.71
N VAL A 123 -2.17 -12.27 11.71
CA VAL A 123 -1.13 -11.25 11.90
C VAL A 123 -1.47 -10.02 11.08
N GLY A 124 -1.61 -8.85 11.71
CA GLY A 124 -1.83 -7.57 11.05
C GLY A 124 -0.59 -6.68 11.12
N LEU A 125 0.04 -6.38 9.98
CA LEU A 125 1.15 -5.41 9.96
C LEU A 125 0.61 -4.02 9.61
N CYS A 126 1.14 -2.96 10.23
CA CYS A 126 0.78 -1.58 9.86
C CYS A 126 -0.75 -1.37 9.81
N THR A 127 -1.28 -0.88 8.69
CA THR A 127 -2.73 -0.71 8.46
C THR A 127 -3.50 -2.02 8.29
N GLY A 128 -2.83 -3.17 8.19
CA GLY A 128 -3.46 -4.50 8.26
C GLY A 128 -4.23 -4.72 9.57
N ALA A 129 -3.86 -4.03 10.66
CA ALA A 129 -4.64 -4.01 11.90
C ALA A 129 -6.10 -3.52 11.70
N PHE A 130 -6.35 -2.61 10.74
CA PHE A 130 -7.72 -2.18 10.42
C PHE A 130 -8.56 -3.29 9.79
N VAL A 131 -7.92 -4.23 9.08
CA VAL A 131 -8.60 -5.40 8.50
C VAL A 131 -8.98 -6.39 9.59
N LEU A 132 -8.05 -6.65 10.51
CA LEU A 132 -8.31 -7.52 11.65
C LEU A 132 -9.40 -6.91 12.57
N ALA A 133 -9.37 -5.60 12.80
CA ALA A 133 -10.42 -4.90 13.55
C ALA A 133 -11.78 -4.98 12.83
N ALA A 134 -11.82 -4.76 11.51
CA ALA A 134 -13.04 -4.91 10.72
C ALA A 134 -13.60 -6.34 10.74
N ALA A 135 -12.72 -7.35 10.84
CA ALA A 135 -13.13 -8.75 10.99
C ALA A 135 -13.65 -9.08 12.40
N GLY A 136 -13.56 -8.17 13.39
CA GLY A 136 -13.89 -8.41 14.79
C GLY A 136 -12.80 -9.18 15.56
N LEU A 137 -11.65 -9.45 14.93
CA LEU A 137 -10.59 -10.29 15.50
C LEU A 137 -9.76 -9.58 16.59
N LEU A 138 -9.97 -8.27 16.78
CA LEU A 138 -9.29 -7.46 17.78
C LEU A 138 -10.22 -7.01 18.93
N ASP A 139 -11.49 -7.41 18.91
CA ASP A 139 -12.46 -6.97 19.91
C ASP A 139 -12.07 -7.45 21.32
N GLY A 140 -11.86 -6.51 22.24
CA GLY A 140 -11.41 -6.76 23.61
C GLY A 140 -9.92 -7.07 23.75
N ARG A 141 -9.13 -6.95 22.68
CA ARG A 141 -7.73 -7.40 22.63
C ARG A 141 -6.73 -6.25 22.57
N PRO A 142 -5.52 -6.42 23.12
CA PRO A 142 -4.43 -5.47 22.90
C PRO A 142 -4.00 -5.51 21.43
N ALA A 143 -3.78 -4.35 20.85
CA ALA A 143 -3.29 -4.23 19.48
C ALA A 143 -2.43 -2.98 19.30
N THR A 144 -1.60 -2.99 18.27
CA THR A 144 -0.90 -1.79 17.79
C THR A 144 -1.05 -1.66 16.29
N THR A 145 -0.81 -0.46 15.78
CA THR A 145 -0.74 -0.14 14.36
C THR A 145 0.25 1.00 14.18
N HIS A 146 0.48 1.43 12.94
CA HIS A 146 1.34 2.57 12.71
C HIS A 146 0.85 3.78 13.51
N TRP A 147 1.76 4.41 14.27
CA TRP A 147 1.44 5.42 15.27
C TRP A 147 0.54 6.55 14.73
N MET A 148 0.72 6.92 13.45
CA MET A 148 -0.09 7.94 12.78
C MET A 148 -1.58 7.57 12.69
N TYR A 149 -1.87 6.27 12.62
CA TYR A 149 -3.22 5.73 12.45
C TYR A 149 -3.80 5.13 13.74
N ALA A 150 -3.01 5.02 14.81
CA ALA A 150 -3.46 4.43 16.07
C ALA A 150 -4.66 5.16 16.70
N PRO A 151 -4.73 6.51 16.73
CA PRO A 151 -5.93 7.21 17.21
C PRO A 151 -7.16 6.91 16.34
N THR A 152 -6.99 6.83 15.02
CA THR A 152 -8.09 6.48 14.11
C THR A 152 -8.58 5.06 14.34
N LEU A 153 -7.67 4.12 14.59
CA LEU A 153 -8.03 2.73 14.90
C LEU A 153 -8.85 2.67 16.20
N ALA A 154 -8.36 3.30 17.27
CA ALA A 154 -9.02 3.35 18.57
C ALA A 154 -10.41 3.99 18.50
N LYS A 155 -10.54 5.09 17.74
CA LYS A 155 -11.82 5.79 17.57
C LYS A 155 -12.83 4.96 16.78
N ARG A 156 -12.39 4.26 15.73
CA ARG A 156 -13.28 3.50 14.83
C ARG A 156 -13.68 2.15 15.42
N TYR A 157 -12.80 1.53 16.20
CA TYR A 157 -13.02 0.24 16.83
C TYR A 157 -12.78 0.37 18.34
N PRO A 158 -13.74 0.95 19.09
CA PRO A 158 -13.57 1.28 20.50
C PRO A 158 -13.43 0.07 21.43
N SER A 159 -13.76 -1.13 20.95
CA SER A 159 -13.53 -2.41 21.61
C SER A 159 -12.06 -2.82 21.62
N VAL A 160 -11.21 -2.23 20.77
CA VAL A 160 -9.79 -2.60 20.63
C VAL A 160 -8.93 -1.81 21.62
N HIS A 161 -8.08 -2.49 22.40
CA HIS A 161 -7.14 -1.85 23.31
C HIS A 161 -5.87 -1.43 22.55
N VAL A 162 -5.90 -0.25 21.91
CA VAL A 162 -4.79 0.22 21.06
C VAL A 162 -3.65 0.83 21.88
N ASP A 163 -2.44 0.28 21.79
CA ASP A 163 -1.20 0.92 22.29
C ASP A 163 -0.30 1.39 21.13
N PRO A 164 -0.14 2.71 20.90
CA PRO A 164 0.69 3.26 19.83
C PRO A 164 2.21 3.22 20.10
N ARG A 165 2.64 2.87 21.32
CA ARG A 165 4.06 2.86 21.71
C ARG A 165 4.76 1.56 21.36
N GLU A 166 4.03 0.46 21.37
CA GLU A 166 4.57 -0.88 21.11
C GLU A 166 5.04 -1.01 19.66
N LEU A 167 6.19 -1.68 19.46
CA LEU A 167 6.63 -2.05 18.10
C LEU A 167 5.70 -3.11 17.52
N PHE A 168 5.35 -4.09 18.34
CA PHE A 168 4.37 -5.11 18.03
C PHE A 168 3.74 -5.64 19.31
N VAL A 169 2.50 -6.12 19.19
CA VAL A 169 1.76 -6.81 20.23
C VAL A 169 1.59 -8.26 19.81
N ASP A 170 1.90 -9.18 20.71
CA ASP A 170 1.62 -10.60 20.57
C ASP A 170 0.59 -11.01 21.62
N ASP A 171 -0.63 -11.31 21.18
CA ASP A 171 -1.71 -11.80 22.02
C ASP A 171 -1.99 -13.29 21.76
N GLY A 172 -0.94 -14.04 21.37
CA GLY A 172 -0.96 -15.49 21.18
C GLY A 172 -1.40 -15.92 19.78
N ASP A 173 -2.70 -15.87 19.51
CA ASP A 173 -3.30 -16.26 18.22
C ASP A 173 -3.57 -15.08 17.29
N VAL A 174 -3.54 -13.84 17.80
CA VAL A 174 -3.55 -12.62 16.98
C VAL A 174 -2.39 -11.71 17.37
N LEU A 175 -1.66 -11.23 16.35
CA LEU A 175 -0.49 -10.38 16.53
C LEU A 175 -0.61 -9.15 15.64
N THR A 176 -0.13 -8.00 16.10
CA THR A 176 -0.15 -6.75 15.33
C THR A 176 1.14 -5.96 15.46
N SER A 177 1.51 -5.16 14.45
CA SER A 177 2.72 -4.31 14.51
C SER A 177 2.50 -2.88 14.01
N ALA A 178 3.36 -1.97 14.48
CA ALA A 178 3.38 -0.57 14.09
C ALA A 178 3.77 -0.32 12.62
N GLY A 179 4.04 -1.36 11.83
CA GLY A 179 4.36 -1.25 10.41
C GLY A 179 5.81 -0.83 10.13
N THR A 180 6.12 -0.64 8.84
CA THR A 180 7.47 -0.35 8.35
C THR A 180 8.51 -1.31 8.97
N ALA A 181 9.53 -0.83 9.68
CA ALA A 181 10.58 -1.69 10.23
C ALA A 181 10.03 -2.63 11.33
N ALA A 182 9.00 -2.22 12.07
CA ALA A 182 8.39 -3.04 13.12
C ALA A 182 7.66 -4.27 12.58
N GLY A 183 7.28 -4.26 11.30
CA GLY A 183 6.78 -5.45 10.61
C GLY A 183 7.86 -6.53 10.50
N ILE A 184 9.12 -6.14 10.25
CA ILE A 184 10.26 -7.07 10.23
C ILE A 184 10.47 -7.64 11.64
N ASP A 185 10.42 -6.78 12.66
CA ASP A 185 10.58 -7.20 14.06
C ASP A 185 9.51 -8.25 14.47
N LEU A 186 8.25 -8.03 14.12
CA LEU A 186 7.17 -9.00 14.39
C LEU A 186 7.36 -10.30 13.60
N CYS A 187 7.72 -10.24 12.32
CA CYS A 187 8.00 -11.45 11.56
C CYS A 187 9.20 -12.24 12.11
N LEU A 188 10.26 -11.56 12.57
CA LEU A 188 11.39 -12.20 13.26
C LEU A 188 10.99 -12.79 14.62
N HIS A 189 10.08 -12.14 15.35
CA HIS A 189 9.49 -12.67 16.59
C HIS A 189 8.70 -13.95 16.35
N ILE A 190 7.92 -14.01 15.26
CA ILE A 190 7.23 -15.23 14.83
C ILE A 190 8.23 -16.37 14.56
N VAL A 191 9.27 -16.11 13.76
CA VAL A 191 10.30 -17.12 13.46
C VAL A 191 11.00 -17.59 14.74
N ARG A 192 11.26 -16.68 15.69
CA ARG A 192 11.86 -17.02 16.98
C ARG A 192 10.95 -17.92 17.82
N THR A 193 9.65 -17.66 17.79
CA THR A 193 8.65 -18.43 18.53
C THR A 193 8.45 -19.81 17.93
N ASP A 194 8.49 -19.93 16.61
CA ASP A 194 8.25 -21.18 15.90
C ASP A 194 9.53 -22.06 15.81
N HIS A 195 10.71 -21.44 15.69
CA HIS A 195 11.97 -22.14 15.36
C HIS A 195 13.16 -21.76 16.25
N GLY A 196 12.96 -20.95 17.29
CA GLY A 196 13.98 -20.62 18.28
C GLY A 196 14.91 -19.46 17.89
N ASN A 197 15.78 -19.09 18.84
CA ASN A 197 16.66 -17.93 18.72
C ASN A 197 17.71 -18.04 17.62
N GLU A 198 18.19 -19.26 17.35
CA GLU A 198 19.23 -19.49 16.34
C GLU A 198 18.72 -19.17 14.93
N ALA A 199 17.56 -19.73 14.56
CA ALA A 199 16.90 -19.48 13.28
C ALA A 199 16.57 -18.00 13.09
N ALA A 200 15.98 -17.35 14.11
CA ALA A 200 15.67 -15.93 14.05
C ALA A 200 16.93 -15.06 13.92
N GLY A 201 18.01 -15.41 14.62
CA GLY A 201 19.29 -14.73 14.53
C GLY A 201 19.95 -14.88 13.16
N ALA A 202 19.90 -16.07 12.57
CA ALA A 202 20.38 -16.32 11.22
C ALA A 202 19.61 -15.52 10.16
N LEU A 203 18.28 -15.47 10.28
CA LEU A 203 17.43 -14.67 9.42
C LEU A 203 17.72 -13.17 9.56
N ALA A 204 17.84 -12.65 10.79
CA ALA A 204 18.15 -11.24 11.05
C ALA A 204 19.48 -10.81 10.41
N ARG A 205 20.53 -11.64 10.51
CA ARG A 205 21.82 -11.39 9.85
C ARG A 205 21.69 -11.29 8.32
N ARG A 206 20.88 -12.17 7.71
CA ARG A 206 20.63 -12.15 6.25
C ARG A 206 19.81 -10.94 5.80
N LEU A 207 18.94 -10.42 6.67
CA LEU A 207 18.16 -9.21 6.44
C LEU A 207 18.93 -7.92 6.79
N VAL A 208 20.14 -8.03 7.36
CA VAL A 208 20.96 -6.89 7.80
C VAL A 208 20.20 -6.01 8.81
N VAL A 209 19.48 -6.65 9.72
CA VAL A 209 18.74 -5.98 10.81
C VAL A 209 19.27 -6.45 12.16
N PRO A 210 19.16 -5.61 13.22
CA PRO A 210 19.56 -6.04 14.55
C PRO A 210 18.76 -7.29 14.96
N PRO A 211 19.40 -8.30 15.57
CA PRO A 211 18.74 -9.57 15.93
C PRO A 211 17.68 -9.41 17.02
N ARG A 212 17.65 -8.25 17.70
CA ARG A 212 16.63 -7.91 18.70
C ARG A 212 16.49 -6.39 18.80
N ARG A 213 15.32 -5.88 18.43
CA ARG A 213 14.71 -4.73 19.12
C ARG A 213 13.66 -5.33 20.04
N SER A 214 13.83 -5.22 21.36
CA SER A 214 12.73 -5.60 22.27
C SER A 214 11.51 -4.71 21.99
N GLY A 215 10.29 -5.25 22.08
CA GLY A 215 9.05 -4.46 21.93
C GLY A 215 9.00 -3.25 22.86
N GLY A 216 9.60 -3.38 24.06
CA GLY A 216 9.85 -2.30 25.01
C GLY A 216 11.15 -1.51 24.83
N GLN A 217 11.84 -1.60 23.67
CA GLN A 217 12.76 -0.53 23.30
C GLN A 217 11.89 0.67 22.93
N GLU A 218 11.57 1.43 23.98
CA GLU A 218 11.24 2.84 23.91
C GLU A 218 11.96 3.38 22.68
N ARG A 219 11.18 3.74 21.66
CA ARG A 219 11.70 4.66 20.67
C ARG A 219 12.42 5.76 21.46
N TYR A 220 13.41 6.36 20.84
CA TYR A 220 13.66 7.79 21.04
C TYR A 220 12.40 8.56 20.56
N LEU A 221 11.26 8.31 21.21
CA LEU A 221 10.23 9.30 21.45
C LEU A 221 10.91 10.17 22.48
N ASP A 222 11.23 11.40 22.11
CA ASP A 222 11.55 12.45 23.07
C ASP A 222 10.62 12.27 24.29
N ARG A 223 11.19 12.00 25.48
CA ARG A 223 10.51 11.77 26.77
C ARG A 223 9.73 13.00 27.26
N SER A 224 9.31 13.84 26.33
CA SER A 224 8.49 15.03 26.51
C SER A 224 7.01 14.81 26.12
N LEU A 225 6.57 13.56 25.95
CA LEU A 225 5.18 13.22 25.65
C LEU A 225 4.46 12.80 26.95
N PRO A 226 3.49 13.60 27.45
CA PRO A 226 2.69 13.23 28.63
C PRO A 226 1.91 11.93 28.40
N GLU A 227 1.76 11.15 29.48
CA GLU A 227 1.21 9.78 29.54
C GLU A 227 -0.27 9.60 29.14
N GLU A 228 -0.93 10.64 28.61
CA GLU A 228 -2.32 10.57 28.19
C GLU A 228 -2.44 10.07 26.74
N ILE A 229 -2.20 8.77 26.58
CA ILE A 229 -2.47 8.03 25.35
C ILE A 229 -3.98 7.76 25.27
N GLY A 230 -4.72 8.82 24.99
CA GLY A 230 -6.16 8.79 24.73
C GLY A 230 -6.56 9.59 23.50
N ALA A 231 -5.80 10.61 23.13
CA ALA A 231 -5.98 11.37 21.90
C ALA A 231 -4.73 12.26 21.72
N ASP A 232 -3.71 11.85 20.96
CA ASP A 232 -2.65 12.81 20.61
C ASP A 232 -3.24 13.81 19.61
N PRO A 233 -3.47 15.08 20.00
CA PRO A 233 -4.13 16.05 19.13
C PRO A 233 -3.37 16.27 17.82
N LEU A 234 -2.06 15.99 17.83
CA LEU A 234 -1.21 16.11 16.66
C LEU A 234 -1.50 15.02 15.61
N ALA A 235 -1.76 13.79 16.03
CA ALA A 235 -2.07 12.68 15.13
C ALA A 235 -3.47 12.85 14.50
N GLU A 236 -4.45 13.33 15.27
CA GLU A 236 -5.78 13.71 14.73
C GLU A 236 -5.67 14.83 13.69
N VAL A 237 -4.83 15.84 13.95
CA VAL A 237 -4.60 16.93 13.00
C VAL A 237 -3.91 16.45 11.73
N VAL A 238 -2.97 15.50 11.81
CA VAL A 238 -2.34 14.89 10.64
C VAL A 238 -3.37 14.11 9.81
N ALA A 239 -4.19 13.27 10.45
CA ALA A 239 -5.25 12.51 9.76
C ALA A 239 -6.26 13.46 9.09
N TRP A 240 -6.72 14.49 9.81
CA TRP A 240 -7.61 15.51 9.28
C TRP A 240 -6.98 16.24 8.08
N ALA A 241 -5.71 16.64 8.19
CA ALA A 241 -5.02 17.34 7.11
C ALA A 241 -4.91 16.49 5.82
N LEU A 242 -4.75 15.17 5.94
CA LEU A 242 -4.74 14.24 4.80
C LEU A 242 -6.10 14.14 4.09
N GLU A 243 -7.20 14.18 4.86
CA GLU A 243 -8.56 14.17 4.31
C GLU A 243 -8.93 15.52 3.65
N HIS A 244 -8.36 16.62 4.15
CA HIS A 244 -8.71 17.98 3.74
C HIS A 244 -7.63 18.62 2.86
N LEU A 245 -6.72 17.85 2.24
CA LEU A 245 -5.63 18.40 1.41
C LEU A 245 -6.10 19.34 0.29
N HIS A 246 -7.35 19.18 -0.15
CA HIS A 246 -8.03 20.01 -1.16
C HIS A 246 -8.37 21.43 -0.66
N GLU A 247 -8.42 21.64 0.66
CA GLU A 247 -8.73 22.92 1.28
C GLU A 247 -7.49 23.78 1.48
N GLN A 248 -7.69 25.10 1.57
CA GLN A 248 -6.63 26.05 1.89
C GLN A 248 -6.60 26.34 3.39
N PHE A 249 -5.71 25.68 4.09
CA PHE A 249 -5.34 26.02 5.47
C PHE A 249 -3.83 26.23 5.59
N ASP A 250 -3.43 27.03 6.57
CA ASP A 250 -2.04 27.27 6.94
C ASP A 250 -1.66 26.43 8.17
N VAL A 251 -0.41 26.61 8.62
CA VAL A 251 0.12 25.85 9.76
C VAL A 251 -0.48 26.37 11.08
N GLU A 252 -0.88 27.63 11.15
CA GLU A 252 -1.65 28.21 12.28
C GLU A 252 -2.97 27.48 12.49
N THR A 253 -3.73 27.19 11.42
CA THR A 253 -4.97 26.41 11.51
C THR A 253 -4.72 25.01 12.07
N LEU A 254 -3.64 24.35 11.63
CA LEU A 254 -3.28 23.03 12.16
C LEU A 254 -2.84 23.09 13.62
N ALA A 255 -2.08 24.13 14.00
CA ALA A 255 -1.66 24.34 15.38
C ALA A 255 -2.87 24.60 16.30
N ALA A 256 -3.81 25.44 15.87
CA ALA A 256 -5.04 25.73 16.59
C ALA A 256 -5.90 24.47 16.77
N ARG A 257 -6.00 23.63 15.72
CA ARG A 257 -6.74 22.35 15.77
C ARG A 257 -6.10 21.34 16.73
N ALA A 258 -4.79 21.42 16.93
CA ALA A 258 -4.07 20.64 17.93
C ALA A 258 -4.12 21.26 19.34
N TYR A 259 -4.80 22.40 19.53
CA TYR A 259 -4.77 23.22 20.74
C TYR A 259 -3.35 23.61 21.18
N MET A 260 -2.48 23.90 20.21
CA MET A 260 -1.07 24.23 20.44
C MET A 260 -0.71 25.62 19.90
N SER A 261 0.26 26.26 20.56
CA SER A 261 0.93 27.41 19.96
C SER A 261 1.73 26.99 18.73
N ARG A 262 1.91 27.90 17.76
CA ARG A 262 2.64 27.65 16.51
C ARG A 262 4.04 27.09 16.74
N ARG A 263 4.77 27.61 17.74
CA ARG A 263 6.13 27.17 18.09
C ARG A 263 6.14 25.72 18.59
N THR A 264 5.22 25.37 19.49
CA THR A 264 5.12 24.02 20.04
C THR A 264 4.69 23.03 18.97
N PHE A 265 3.72 23.41 18.14
CA PHE A 265 3.26 22.62 17.01
C PHE A 265 4.40 22.33 16.02
N ASP A 266 5.10 23.35 15.53
CA ASP A 266 6.21 23.19 14.59
C ASP A 266 7.30 22.22 15.12
N ARG A 267 7.65 22.34 16.41
CA ARG A 267 8.64 21.47 17.05
C ARG A 267 8.15 20.03 17.13
N ARG A 268 6.95 19.81 17.69
CA ARG A 268 6.38 18.46 17.84
C ARG A 268 6.13 17.80 16.48
N PHE A 269 5.60 18.56 15.51
CA PHE A 269 5.36 18.09 14.16
C PHE A 269 6.64 17.67 13.44
N ARG A 270 7.74 18.43 13.57
CA ARG A 270 9.05 18.03 13.02
C ARG A 270 9.59 16.78 13.68
N SER A 271 9.48 16.69 15.00
CA SER A 271 9.88 15.49 15.75
C SER A 271 9.11 14.25 15.31
N LEU A 272 7.85 14.42 14.90
CA LEU A 272 6.93 13.35 14.54
C LEU A 272 7.03 12.93 13.06
N THR A 273 7.13 13.91 12.14
CA THR A 273 7.04 13.68 10.68
C THR A 273 8.38 13.83 9.96
N GLY A 274 9.46 14.16 10.69
CA GLY A 274 10.79 14.39 10.15
C GLY A 274 10.93 15.67 9.31
N SER A 275 9.86 16.46 9.17
CA SER A 275 9.87 17.66 8.32
C SER A 275 8.98 18.76 8.90
N ALA A 276 9.19 20.00 8.44
CA ALA A 276 8.36 21.13 8.86
C ALA A 276 6.93 20.97 8.32
N PRO A 277 5.89 21.38 9.08
CA PRO A 277 4.48 21.17 8.70
C PRO A 277 4.14 21.62 7.28
N LEU A 278 4.61 22.82 6.89
CA LEU A 278 4.36 23.36 5.56
C LEU A 278 4.99 22.51 4.45
N GLN A 279 6.22 22.03 4.64
CA GLN A 279 6.89 21.17 3.66
C GLN A 279 6.20 19.81 3.57
N TRP A 280 5.79 19.25 4.70
CA TRP A 280 5.02 18.01 4.74
C TRP A 280 3.70 18.14 3.97
N LEU A 281 2.93 19.21 4.21
CA LEU A 281 1.68 19.48 3.49
C LEU A 281 1.88 19.59 1.97
N ILE A 282 2.91 20.32 1.56
CA ILE A 282 3.25 20.46 0.13
C ILE A 282 3.52 19.08 -0.48
N THR A 283 4.29 18.22 0.19
CA THR A 283 4.57 16.86 -0.28
C THR A 283 3.29 16.04 -0.40
N GLN A 284 2.41 16.06 0.60
CA GLN A 284 1.15 15.33 0.53
C GLN A 284 0.25 15.82 -0.62
N ARG A 285 0.17 17.14 -0.84
CA ARG A 285 -0.57 17.72 -1.97
C ARG A 285 0.04 17.37 -3.33
N VAL A 286 1.37 17.28 -3.44
CA VAL A 286 2.04 16.82 -4.67
C VAL A 286 1.72 15.35 -4.94
N LEU A 287 1.74 14.48 -3.93
CA LEU A 287 1.38 13.07 -4.07
C LEU A 287 -0.09 12.89 -4.49
N GLN A 288 -1.00 13.70 -3.95
CA GLN A 288 -2.39 13.70 -4.37
C GLN A 288 -2.55 14.20 -5.82
N ALA A 289 -1.79 15.22 -6.22
CA ALA A 289 -1.79 15.72 -7.60
C ALA A 289 -1.28 14.66 -8.57
N GLN A 290 -0.22 13.93 -8.21
CA GLN A 290 0.29 12.79 -8.97
C GLN A 290 -0.81 11.75 -9.21
N ARG A 291 -1.52 11.35 -8.14
CA ARG A 291 -2.64 10.40 -8.23
C ARG A 291 -3.73 10.90 -9.18
N LEU A 292 -4.18 12.15 -9.05
CA LEU A 292 -5.21 12.71 -9.94
C LEU A 292 -4.74 12.80 -11.40
N LEU A 293 -3.46 13.08 -11.65
CA LEU A 293 -2.92 13.10 -13.03
C LEU A 293 -2.94 11.72 -13.70
N GLU A 294 -2.86 10.65 -12.90
CA GLU A 294 -2.83 9.26 -13.34
C GLU A 294 -4.22 8.64 -13.49
N THR A 295 -5.16 9.00 -12.61
CA THR A 295 -6.48 8.36 -12.51
C THR A 295 -7.63 9.18 -13.08
N SER A 296 -7.37 10.39 -13.59
CA SER A 296 -8.42 11.28 -14.13
C SER A 296 -7.97 12.07 -15.35
N ASP A 297 -8.95 12.67 -16.02
CA ASP A 297 -8.75 13.56 -17.17
C ASP A 297 -8.73 15.05 -16.82
N TYR A 298 -8.83 15.42 -15.53
CA TYR A 298 -8.82 16.81 -15.09
C TYR A 298 -7.63 17.58 -15.65
N SER A 299 -7.81 18.82 -16.09
CA SER A 299 -6.70 19.70 -16.48
C SER A 299 -5.72 19.89 -15.31
N VAL A 300 -4.46 20.25 -15.62
CA VAL A 300 -3.45 20.54 -14.58
C VAL A 300 -3.92 21.62 -13.61
N ASP A 301 -4.73 22.55 -14.11
CA ASP A 301 -5.24 23.67 -13.33
C ASP A 301 -6.36 23.22 -12.38
N GLU A 302 -7.26 22.33 -12.82
CA GLU A 302 -8.23 21.67 -11.95
C GLU A 302 -7.58 20.77 -10.90
N VAL A 303 -6.52 20.03 -11.28
CA VAL A 303 -5.74 19.21 -10.34
C VAL A 303 -5.11 20.09 -9.26
N ALA A 304 -4.57 21.26 -9.62
CA ALA A 304 -4.01 22.19 -8.65
C ALA A 304 -5.06 22.64 -7.62
N GLY A 305 -6.26 22.99 -8.08
CA GLY A 305 -7.37 23.37 -7.20
C GLY A 305 -7.81 22.22 -6.29
N ARG A 306 -8.00 21.02 -6.84
CA ARG A 306 -8.41 19.81 -6.09
C ARG A 306 -7.37 19.32 -5.08
N CYS A 307 -6.12 19.75 -5.22
CA CYS A 307 -5.05 19.45 -4.27
C CYS A 307 -4.72 20.62 -3.34
N GLY A 308 -5.53 21.68 -3.30
CA GLY A 308 -5.34 22.79 -2.38
C GLY A 308 -4.14 23.69 -2.68
N PHE A 309 -3.65 23.71 -3.93
CA PHE A 309 -2.64 24.69 -4.35
C PHE A 309 -3.32 26.02 -4.70
N ARG A 310 -2.74 27.13 -4.22
CA ARG A 310 -3.23 28.50 -4.51
C ARG A 310 -3.20 28.86 -5.99
N SER A 311 -2.34 28.21 -6.77
CA SER A 311 -2.28 28.40 -8.22
C SER A 311 -1.69 27.18 -8.93
N PRO A 312 -2.01 26.99 -10.22
CA PRO A 312 -1.37 25.96 -11.04
C PRO A 312 0.15 26.17 -11.16
N VAL A 313 0.62 27.42 -11.09
CA VAL A 313 2.06 27.74 -11.09
C VAL A 313 2.75 27.19 -9.85
N ALA A 314 2.11 27.31 -8.67
CA ALA A 314 2.63 26.75 -7.43
C ALA A 314 2.75 25.22 -7.51
N LEU A 315 1.70 24.54 -8.00
CA LEU A 315 1.75 23.10 -8.24
C LEU A 315 2.94 22.74 -9.15
N ARG A 316 3.07 23.39 -10.32
CA ARG A 316 4.17 23.10 -11.27
C ARG A 316 5.54 23.24 -10.64
N GLY A 317 5.76 24.30 -9.84
CA GLY A 317 7.03 24.54 -9.15
C GLY A 317 7.35 23.47 -8.11
N HIS A 318 6.38 23.09 -7.28
CA HIS A 318 6.54 22.05 -6.26
C HIS A 318 6.69 20.66 -6.88
N PHE A 319 5.87 20.33 -7.86
CA PHE A 319 5.89 19.05 -8.56
C PHE A 319 7.22 18.83 -9.28
N ARG A 320 7.73 19.83 -10.01
CA ARG A 320 9.04 19.74 -10.67
C ARG A 320 10.18 19.54 -9.68
N ARG A 321 10.14 20.22 -8.53
CA ARG A 321 11.17 20.08 -7.51
C ARG A 321 11.18 18.69 -6.86
N GLN A 322 10.03 18.06 -6.69
CA GLN A 322 9.92 16.75 -6.03
C GLN A 322 10.03 15.56 -6.99
N LEU A 323 9.50 15.68 -8.22
CA LEU A 323 9.38 14.58 -9.18
C LEU A 323 10.18 14.80 -10.48
N GLY A 324 10.99 15.87 -10.54
CA GLY A 324 11.91 16.15 -11.64
C GLY A 324 11.27 16.55 -12.98
N SER A 325 9.93 16.57 -13.08
CA SER A 325 9.20 16.87 -14.32
C SER A 325 7.98 17.75 -14.07
N SER A 326 7.41 18.36 -15.13
CA SER A 326 6.16 19.12 -14.99
C SER A 326 4.95 18.17 -14.88
N PRO A 327 3.83 18.57 -14.24
CA PRO A 327 2.59 17.78 -14.22
C PRO A 327 2.12 17.29 -15.60
N ALA A 328 2.22 18.14 -16.62
CA ALA A 328 1.81 17.79 -17.99
C ALA A 328 2.75 16.76 -18.62
N THR A 329 4.06 16.96 -18.48
CA THR A 329 5.08 16.00 -18.94
C THR A 329 4.93 14.66 -18.24
N TYR A 330 4.69 14.69 -16.92
CA TYR A 330 4.45 13.51 -16.10
C TYR A 330 3.24 12.71 -16.61
N ARG A 331 2.10 13.37 -16.83
CA ARG A 331 0.89 12.74 -17.39
C ARG A 331 1.13 12.15 -18.77
N ALA A 332 1.80 12.88 -19.67
CA ALA A 332 2.09 12.40 -21.02
C ALA A 332 2.96 11.13 -20.99
N ALA A 333 4.01 11.13 -20.15
CA ALA A 333 4.87 9.97 -19.95
C ALA A 333 4.11 8.78 -19.33
N TYR A 334 3.21 9.04 -18.37
CA TYR A 334 2.37 8.00 -17.77
C TYR A 334 1.40 7.39 -18.79
N ARG A 335 0.71 8.22 -19.59
CA ARG A 335 -0.21 7.75 -20.64
C ARG A 335 0.51 6.96 -21.73
N ALA A 336 1.71 7.38 -22.13
CA ALA A 336 2.52 6.65 -23.10
C ALA A 336 2.98 5.26 -22.62
N ARG A 337 3.01 5.03 -21.31
CA ARG A 337 3.35 3.73 -20.70
C ARG A 337 2.14 2.82 -20.47
N ARG A 338 0.90 3.32 -20.62
CA ARG A 338 -0.31 2.48 -20.57
C ARG A 338 -0.47 1.77 -21.93
N PRO A 339 -0.51 0.41 -21.98
CA PRO A 339 -0.82 -0.28 -23.22
C PRO A 339 -2.21 0.15 -23.73
N GLN A 340 -2.32 0.36 -25.04
CA GLN A 340 -3.55 0.74 -25.74
C GLN A 340 -4.57 -0.42 -25.67
N GLY A 341 -5.29 -0.53 -24.55
CA GLY A 341 -6.36 -1.53 -24.37
C GLY A 341 -7.60 -1.00 -23.62
N GLU A 342 -7.54 0.20 -23.06
CA GLU A 342 -8.67 0.81 -22.34
C GLU A 342 -8.83 2.27 -22.75
N GLN A 343 -9.16 2.50 -24.03
CA GLN A 343 -9.97 3.67 -24.37
C GLN A 343 -11.42 3.20 -24.35
N ARG A 344 -12.21 3.73 -23.41
CA ARG A 344 -13.67 3.59 -23.45
C ARG A 344 -14.16 4.12 -24.81
N PRO A 345 -15.01 3.39 -25.55
CA PRO A 345 -15.61 3.91 -26.77
C PRO A 345 -16.41 5.18 -26.47
N ALA A 346 -16.32 6.13 -27.39
CA ALA A 346 -16.98 7.41 -27.35
C ALA A 346 -18.50 7.28 -27.14
N GLU A 347 -19.04 8.04 -26.19
CA GLU A 347 -20.43 8.50 -26.23
C GLU A 347 -20.55 9.54 -27.36
N GLN A 348 -20.56 9.06 -28.60
CA GLN A 348 -21.02 9.78 -29.79
C GLN A 348 -21.92 8.84 -30.60
N GLU A 349 -22.98 8.35 -29.98
CA GLU A 349 -24.04 7.60 -30.69
C GLU A 349 -25.39 7.76 -29.99
N LEU A 350 -25.75 9.01 -29.69
CA LEU A 350 -27.12 9.43 -29.34
C LEU A 350 -27.45 10.73 -30.09
N ALA A 351 -27.32 10.68 -31.41
CA ALA A 351 -27.84 11.71 -32.30
C ALA A 351 -28.27 11.09 -33.64
N GLN A 352 -29.18 10.11 -33.59
CA GLN A 352 -30.02 9.73 -34.72
C GLN A 352 -31.16 8.82 -34.23
N HIS A 353 -32.37 9.09 -34.75
CA HIS A 353 -33.72 8.61 -34.37
C HIS A 353 -34.35 9.42 -33.22
N GLY A 354 -35.17 10.46 -33.41
CA GLY A 354 -35.93 10.94 -34.56
C GLY A 354 -37.33 11.32 -34.07
N MET A 355 -37.85 12.50 -34.41
CA MET A 355 -39.27 12.74 -34.75
C MET A 355 -39.41 14.08 -35.48
N PRO A 356 -40.42 14.23 -36.36
CA PRO A 356 -40.38 15.09 -37.54
C PRO A 356 -41.14 16.41 -37.36
N GLN A 357 -40.75 17.44 -38.12
CA GLN A 357 -41.70 18.46 -38.58
C GLN A 357 -41.46 18.77 -40.07
N GLY A 358 -42.56 18.73 -40.83
CA GLY A 358 -42.65 18.96 -42.27
C GLY A 358 -42.62 20.44 -42.67
N PRO A 359 -42.88 20.75 -43.97
CA PRO A 359 -41.92 21.50 -44.76
C PRO A 359 -42.42 22.86 -45.24
N SER A 360 -41.48 23.76 -45.57
CA SER A 360 -41.75 24.86 -46.52
C SER A 360 -40.44 25.44 -47.10
N GLY A 361 -40.31 25.39 -48.44
CA GLY A 361 -39.56 26.39 -49.22
C GLY A 361 -38.25 25.94 -49.90
N LEU A 362 -38.37 25.44 -51.13
CA LEU A 362 -37.33 25.32 -52.18
C LEU A 362 -37.04 26.71 -52.85
N PRO A 363 -36.17 26.83 -53.89
CA PRO A 363 -34.84 26.22 -54.17
C PRO A 363 -33.81 27.24 -54.76
N GLY A 364 -32.56 26.81 -54.98
CA GLY A 364 -31.61 27.58 -55.81
C GLY A 364 -30.32 26.84 -56.22
N HIS A 365 -30.37 26.22 -57.42
CA HIS A 365 -29.32 25.93 -58.42
C HIS A 365 -27.98 25.24 -58.05
N GLY A 366 -27.72 24.08 -58.70
CA GLY A 366 -26.39 23.46 -58.88
C GLY A 366 -25.64 24.01 -60.12
N PRO A 367 -24.84 23.22 -60.87
CA PRO A 367 -24.18 21.95 -60.55
C PRO A 367 -22.71 21.82 -61.13
N VAL A 368 -22.15 20.60 -61.00
CA VAL A 368 -21.14 19.93 -61.88
C VAL A 368 -19.64 20.18 -61.66
N ALA A 369 -18.89 19.13 -61.27
CA ALA A 369 -17.93 18.41 -62.14
C ALA A 369 -16.87 17.60 -61.34
N VAL A 370 -16.82 16.30 -61.59
CA VAL A 370 -15.61 15.45 -61.54
C VAL A 370 -15.34 15.04 -63.00
N PRO A 371 -14.11 14.71 -63.44
CA PRO A 371 -13.65 13.33 -63.31
C PRO A 371 -12.10 13.10 -63.25
N SER A 372 -11.76 11.96 -62.62
CA SER A 372 -10.84 10.88 -63.04
C SER A 372 -9.31 11.00 -63.23
N VAL A 373 -8.63 10.11 -62.45
CA VAL A 373 -7.70 9.00 -62.81
C VAL A 373 -6.40 9.26 -63.59
N LEU A 374 -5.25 8.82 -63.03
CA LEU A 374 -4.27 7.88 -63.65
C LEU A 374 -2.99 7.67 -62.79
N HIS A 375 -2.74 6.40 -62.42
CA HIS A 375 -1.41 5.77 -62.18
C HIS A 375 -0.73 5.47 -63.56
N PRO A 376 0.52 4.95 -63.73
CA PRO A 376 1.34 4.11 -62.83
C PRO A 376 2.91 4.29 -62.90
N ASP A 377 3.63 3.39 -62.21
CA ASP A 377 4.97 2.80 -62.50
C ASP A 377 6.24 3.70 -62.48
N ARG A 378 7.46 3.28 -62.11
CA ARG A 378 8.10 2.03 -61.66
C ARG A 378 9.56 2.32 -61.23
N ASP A 379 10.12 1.38 -60.46
CA ASP A 379 11.52 0.93 -60.45
C ASP A 379 12.70 1.84 -60.03
N GLY A 380 13.52 1.28 -59.12
CA GLY A 380 14.96 1.15 -59.38
C GLY A 380 15.91 1.49 -58.23
N GLY A 381 16.57 0.46 -57.69
CA GLY A 381 18.02 0.52 -57.43
C GLY A 381 18.52 0.66 -55.98
N VAL A 382 18.90 -0.47 -55.40
CA VAL A 382 19.99 -0.59 -54.39
C VAL A 382 21.25 -1.01 -55.17
N PRO A 383 22.48 -0.55 -54.82
CA PRO A 383 23.35 -1.42 -54.02
C PRO A 383 24.36 -0.72 -53.06
N LEU A 384 24.53 -1.41 -51.91
CA LEU A 384 25.77 -1.83 -51.24
C LEU A 384 27.07 -1.00 -51.36
N GLN A 385 27.70 -0.76 -50.20
CA GLN A 385 29.02 -1.29 -49.75
C GLN A 385 29.57 -0.40 -48.61
N SER A 386 30.44 -0.81 -47.69
CA SER A 386 30.83 -2.08 -47.07
C SER A 386 31.95 -1.78 -46.04
N ARG A 387 32.27 -2.80 -45.23
CA ARG A 387 33.46 -2.98 -44.36
C ARG A 387 33.44 -2.37 -42.95
N ARG A 388 33.97 -2.99 -41.89
CA ARG A 388 34.24 -4.38 -41.43
C ARG A 388 35.29 -4.25 -40.31
N HIS A 389 35.10 -4.96 -39.19
CA HIS A 389 36.11 -5.62 -38.31
C HIS A 389 37.14 -4.74 -37.57
N THR A 390 37.62 -4.99 -36.35
CA THR A 390 37.84 -6.20 -35.48
C THR A 390 38.29 -5.65 -34.11
N ALA A 391 37.77 -6.09 -32.95
CA ALA A 391 38.12 -7.25 -32.11
C ALA A 391 39.48 -7.20 -31.32
N GLY A 392 39.37 -7.41 -30.00
CA GLY A 392 40.40 -7.90 -29.05
C GLY A 392 41.21 -6.82 -28.30
N ALA A 393 41.65 -6.94 -27.04
CA ALA A 393 41.50 -7.94 -25.97
C ALA A 393 42.04 -7.32 -24.64
N VAL A 394 41.50 -7.76 -23.49
CA VAL A 394 42.09 -8.03 -22.16
C VAL A 394 43.40 -7.32 -21.72
N SER A 395 43.39 -6.63 -20.55
CA SER A 395 44.20 -6.97 -19.34
C SER A 395 44.26 -5.88 -18.23
N LEU A 396 44.12 -6.37 -16.99
CA LEU A 396 44.90 -6.10 -15.76
C LEU A 396 44.84 -4.75 -14.99
N LEU A 397 44.68 -4.93 -13.67
CA LEU A 397 44.80 -4.01 -12.52
C LEU A 397 46.18 -3.30 -12.43
N PRO A 398 46.30 -2.21 -11.63
CA PRO A 398 46.70 -2.38 -10.21
C PRO A 398 45.97 -1.44 -9.23
N GLY A 399 45.82 -1.88 -7.97
CA GLY A 399 45.39 -1.03 -6.86
C GLY A 399 46.51 -0.19 -6.24
N PRO A 400 46.23 0.64 -5.22
CA PRO A 400 47.25 1.16 -4.33
C PRO A 400 47.21 0.52 -2.94
N ARG A 401 48.42 0.20 -2.46
CA ARG A 401 48.80 -0.03 -1.07
C ARG A 401 48.73 1.29 -0.29
N GLY A 402 48.65 1.20 1.04
CA GLY A 402 49.34 2.19 1.89
C GLY A 402 48.62 2.56 3.17
N SER A 403 49.09 1.96 4.26
CA SER A 403 48.79 2.21 5.66
C SER A 403 49.06 3.67 6.09
N GLY A 404 48.25 4.13 7.05
CA GLY A 404 48.42 5.34 7.85
C GLY A 404 47.38 5.35 8.95
#